data_AF-X1CT95-F1
#
_entry.id   AF-X1CT95-F1
#
_cell.length_a   1.000
_cell.length_b   1.000
_cell.length_c   1.000
_cell.angle_alpha   90.00
_cell.angle_beta   90.00
_cell.angle_gamma   90.00
#
_symmetry.space_group_name_H-M   'P 1'
#
loop_
_entity.id
_entity.type
_entity.pdbx_description
1 polymer ?
#
loop_
_entity_poly.entity_id
_entity_poly.type
_entity_poly.pdbx_seq_one_letter_code
_entity_poly.pdbx_strand_id
1 'polypeptide(L)' 'PHIDYALEVEKLTTSKRNNLILNVDGCIGITFLDLLENLDFTKEEIEDVIFSEALNGLFVLGRSIGMMGHLDFHQLK' A
#
# COMPACT_ATOMS: atom_id res chain seq x y z
N PRO A 1 -13.74 4.05 -2.17
CA PRO A 1 -13.95 5.17 -3.12
C PRO A 1 -12.64 5.74 -3.66
N HIS A 2 -11.59 5.73 -2.85
CA HIS A 2 -10.27 6.25 -3.22
C HIS A 2 -9.59 5.37 -4.27
N ILE A 3 -9.81 4.05 -4.25
CA ILE A 3 -9.28 3.15 -5.29
C ILE A 3 -9.82 3.47 -6.68
N ASP A 4 -11.11 3.80 -6.80
CA ASP A 4 -11.72 4.15 -8.08
C ASP A 4 -11.10 5.44 -8.64
N TYR A 5 -10.88 6.43 -7.77
CA TYR A 5 -10.19 7.67 -8.14
C TYR A 5 -8.75 7.39 -8.60
N ALA A 6 -8.02 6.51 -7.90
CA ALA A 6 -6.66 6.14 -8.25
C ALA A 6 -6.57 5.46 -9.63
N LEU A 7 -7.55 4.61 -9.97
CA LEU A 7 -7.64 3.96 -11.28
C LEU A 7 -7.97 4.95 -12.41
N GLU A 8 -8.79 5.97 -12.15
CA GLU A 8 -9.00 7.05 -13.12
C GLU A 8 -7.72 7.89 -13.33
N VAL A 9 -6.97 8.16 -12.27
CA VAL A 9 -5.65 8.81 -12.38
C VAL A 9 -4.68 7.93 -13.18
N GLU A 10 -4.66 6.62 -12.94
CA GLU A 10 -3.84 5.67 -13.69
C GLU A 10 -4.19 5.70 -15.20
N LYS A 11 -5.47 5.72 -15.57
CA LYS A 11 -5.89 5.85 -16.98
C LYS A 11 -5.35 7.12 -17.62
N LEU A 12 -5.35 8.24 -16.87
CA LEU A 12 -4.82 9.51 -17.34
C LEU A 12 -3.28 9.53 -17.44
N THR A 13 -2.58 8.86 -16.52
CA THR A 13 -1.11 8.83 -16.53
C THR A 13 -0.58 7.85 -17.58
N THR A 14 -1.22 6.69 -17.71
CA THR A 14 -0.88 5.68 -18.73
C THR A 14 -1.09 6.21 -20.15
N SER A 15 -2.07 7.10 -20.38
CA SER A 15 -2.25 7.77 -21.66
C SER A 15 -1.08 8.68 -22.06
N LYS A 16 -0.27 9.13 -21.09
CA LYS A 16 0.95 9.93 -21.33
C LYS A 16 2.16 9.04 -21.54
N ARG A 17 2.31 8.00 -20.69
CA ARG A 17 3.34 6.97 -20.80
C ARG A 17 2.83 5.66 -20.21
N ASN A 18 2.90 4.58 -20.99
CA ASN A 18 2.36 3.27 -20.63
C ASN A 18 2.92 2.65 -19.34
N ASN A 19 4.07 3.13 -18.85
CA ASN A 19 4.70 2.64 -17.62
C ASN A 19 4.27 3.41 -16.36
N LEU A 20 3.47 4.46 -16.49
CA LEU A 20 2.94 5.22 -15.36
C LEU A 20 1.66 4.56 -14.82
N ILE A 21 1.82 3.31 -14.40
CA ILE A 21 0.78 2.50 -13.77
C ILE A 21 0.67 2.79 -12.26
N LEU A 22 -0.45 2.42 -11.66
CA LEU A 22 -0.60 2.40 -10.21
C LEU A 22 0.28 1.27 -9.65
N ASN A 23 1.32 1.64 -8.92
CA ASN A 23 2.23 0.67 -8.33
C ASN A 23 1.61 -0.03 -7.11
N VAL A 24 2.26 -1.10 -6.67
CA VAL A 24 1.81 -1.86 -5.49
C VAL A 24 1.79 -1.01 -4.22
N ASP A 25 2.78 -0.13 -4.02
CA ASP A 25 2.86 0.72 -2.83
C ASP A 25 1.70 1.72 -2.77
N GLY A 26 1.37 2.35 -3.91
CA GLY A 26 0.24 3.26 -4.05
C GLY A 26 -1.10 2.55 -3.88
N CYS A 27 -1.22 1.35 -4.44
CA CYS A 27 -2.42 0.51 -4.26
C CYS A 27 -2.62 0.14 -2.78
N ILE A 28 -1.58 -0.30 -2.07
CA ILE A 28 -1.64 -0.61 -0.63
C ILE A 28 -2.08 0.61 0.17
N GLY A 29 -1.47 1.78 -0.05
CA GLY A 29 -1.84 3.00 0.69
C GLY A 29 -3.30 3.41 0.49
N ILE A 30 -3.77 3.41 -0.76
CA ILE A 30 -5.13 3.84 -1.11
C ILE A 30 -6.18 2.85 -0.58
N THR A 31 -5.93 1.54 -0.73
CA THR A 31 -6.84 0.51 -0.21
C THR A 31 -6.85 0.44 1.31
N PHE A 32 -5.74 0.80 1.97
CA PHE A 32 -5.69 0.93 3.42
C PHE A 32 -6.54 2.10 3.93
N LEU A 33 -6.50 3.25 3.24
CA LEU A 33 -7.39 4.38 3.53
C LEU A 33 -8.87 3.98 3.33
N ASP A 34 -9.19 3.36 2.19
CA ASP A 34 -10.55 2.84 1.94
C ASP A 34 -10.98 1.86 3.04
N LEU A 35 -10.09 1.00 3.54
CA LEU A 35 -10.38 0.07 4.63
C LEU A 35 -10.75 0.82 5.92
N LEU A 36 -9.94 1.81 6.34
CA LEU A 36 -10.20 2.55 7.58
C LEU A 36 -11.53 3.30 7.53
N GLU A 37 -11.85 3.91 6.37
CA GLU A 37 -13.15 4.57 6.17
C GLU A 37 -14.34 3.61 6.24
N ASN A 38 -14.16 2.36 5.82
CA ASN A 38 -15.23 1.34 5.89
C ASN A 38 -15.37 0.70 7.29
N LEU A 39 -14.41 0.93 8.20
CA LEU A 39 -14.42 0.39 9.56
C LEU A 39 -15.00 1.37 10.61
N ASP A 40 -15.71 2.41 10.17
CA ASP A 40 -16.34 3.44 11.01
C ASP A 40 -15.36 4.24 11.91
N PHE A 41 -14.10 4.38 11.51
CA PHE A 41 -13.14 5.28 12.17
C PHE A 41 -13.53 6.75 11.95
N THR A 42 -13.24 7.62 12.92
CA THR A 42 -13.40 9.07 12.73
C THR A 42 -12.32 9.60 11.79
N LYS A 43 -12.55 10.78 11.19
CA LYS A 43 -11.55 11.40 10.32
C LYS A 43 -10.25 11.68 11.05
N GLU A 44 -10.35 12.09 12.31
CA GLU A 44 -9.20 12.36 13.17
C GLU A 44 -8.40 11.07 13.42
N GLU A 45 -9.06 9.94 13.69
CA GLU A 45 -8.38 8.65 13.88
C GLU A 45 -7.72 8.15 12.58
N ILE A 46 -8.37 8.34 11.44
CA ILE A 46 -7.81 7.99 10.13
C ILE A 46 -6.56 8.83 9.84
N GLU A 47 -6.63 10.15 10.07
CA GLU A 47 -5.47 11.04 9.93
C GLU A 47 -4.35 10.60 10.87
N ASP A 48 -4.64 10.33 12.15
CA ASP A 48 -3.64 9.84 13.10
C ASP A 48 -2.97 8.54 12.61
N VAL A 49 -3.73 7.59 12.07
CA VAL A 49 -3.18 6.34 11.53
C VAL A 49 -2.32 6.58 10.29
N ILE A 50 -2.73 7.49 9.39
CA ILE A 50 -1.98 7.81 8.16
C ILE A 50 -0.71 8.60 8.46
N PHE A 51 -0.76 9.56 9.37
CA PHE A 51 0.39 10.33 9.82
C PHE A 51 1.29 9.54 10.76
N SER A 52 0.79 8.46 11.35
CA SER A 52 1.64 7.49 12.04
C SER A 52 2.50 6.70 11.06
N GLU A 53 3.51 6.03 11.60
CA GLU A 53 4.39 5.12 10.86
C GLU A 53 3.74 3.75 10.57
N ALA A 54 2.41 3.62 10.64
CA ALA A 54 1.71 2.34 10.49
C ALA A 54 1.94 1.66 9.13
N LEU A 55 1.82 2.41 8.02
CA LEU A 55 2.07 1.88 6.67
C LEU A 55 3.55 1.51 6.47
N ASN A 56 4.46 2.29 7.04
CA ASN A 56 5.89 1.96 7.02
C ASN A 56 6.18 0.69 7.83
N GLY A 57 5.55 0.54 8.99
CA GLY A 57 5.59 -0.68 9.80
C GLY A 57 5.07 -1.91 9.04
N LEU A 58 3.93 -1.78 8.35
CA LEU A 58 3.37 -2.84 7.52
C LEU A 58 4.35 -3.29 6.43
N PHE A 59 5.02 -2.34 5.77
CA PHE A 59 6.03 -2.62 4.75
C PHE A 59 7.25 -3.34 5.34
N VAL A 60 7.78 -2.86 6.47
CA VAL A 60 8.92 -3.47 7.16
C VAL A 60 8.60 -4.90 7.59
N LEU A 61 7.41 -5.14 8.12
CA LEU A 61 6.96 -6.48 8.54
C LEU A 61 6.90 -7.44 7.34
N GLY A 62 6.25 -7.03 6.24
CA GLY A 62 6.16 -7.85 5.03
C GLY A 62 7.53 -8.19 4.44
N ARG A 63 8.44 -7.21 4.39
CA ARG A 63 9.82 -7.43 3.90
C ARG A 63 10.63 -8.33 4.81
N SER A 64 10.46 -8.23 6.13
CA SER A 64 11.16 -9.06 7.12
C SER A 64 10.82 -10.54 6.96
N ILE A 65 9.56 -10.88 6.63
CA ILE A 65 9.17 -12.27 6.31
C ILE A 65 9.93 -12.78 5.09
N GLY A 66 10.04 -11.96 4.03
CA GLY A 66 10.84 -12.32 2.85
C GLY A 66 12.32 -12.51 3.16
N MET A 67 12.90 -11.68 4.04
CA MET A 67 14.29 -11.84 4.48
C MET A 67 14.50 -13.14 5.26
N MET A 68 13.60 -13.49 6.17
CA MET A 68 13.65 -14.77 6.90
C MET A 68 13.52 -15.97 5.95
N GLY A 69 12.59 -15.92 5.00
CA GLY A 69 12.44 -16.97 4.00
C GLY A 69 13.66 -17.12 3.10
N HIS A 70 14.35 -16.01 2.76
CA HIS A 70 15.57 -16.05 1.97
C HIS A 70 16.71 -16.76 2.71
N LEU A 71 16.87 -16.53 4.02
CA LEU A 71 17.86 -17.21 4.85
C LEU A 71 17.62 -18.72 4.89
N ASP A 72 16.38 -19.16 5.05
CA ASP A 72 16.02 -20.58 5.07
C ASP A 72 16.28 -21.26 3.70
N PHE A 73 15.93 -20.58 2.61
CA PHE A 73 16.23 -21.05 1.25
C PHE A 73 17.73 -21.19 0.98
N HIS A 74 18.55 -20.33 1.59
CA HIS A 74 20.00 -20.36 1.46
C HIS A 74 20.66 -21.47 2.30
N GLN A 75 19.99 -21.99 3.34
CA GLN A 75 20.44 -23.14 4.14
C GLN A 75 20.09 -24.50 3.51
N LEU A 76 19.12 -24.52 2.59
CA LEU A 76 18.67 -25.73 1.89
C LEU A 76 19.43 -26.02 0.58
N LYS A 77 20.31 -25.11 0.14
CA LYS A 77 21.25 -25.31 -0.97
C LYS A 77 22.62 -25.69 -0.46
#